data_AF-A0A4Q4CG07-F1
#
_entry.id   AF-A0A4Q4CG07-F1
#
_cell.length_a   1.000
_cell.length_b   1.000
_cell.length_c   1.000
_cell.angle_alpha   90.00
_cell.angle_beta   90.00
_cell.angle_gamma   90.00
#
_symmetry.space_group_name_H-M   'P 1'
#
loop_
_entity.id
_entity.type
_entity.pdbx_description
1 polymer ?
#
loop_
_entity_poly.entity_id
_entity_poly.type
_entity_poly.pdbx_seq_one_letter_code
_entity_poly.pdbx_strand_id
1 'polypeptide(L)'
;RYRGRLFYHHNPNVTLMRTTPAENTALGRWIGNKINACDGPVRLLIPERGISALDIEGGPFWDPQADEALFAALRDTIRDPQRLVFLPCHINDPAFARTAADTFLSLTE
;
A
#
# COMPACT_ATOMS: atom_id res chain seq x y z
N ARG A 1 25.26 -4.38 -1.77
CA ARG A 1 24.19 -3.38 -1.53
C ARG A 1 23.16 -3.83 -0.50
N TYR A 2 22.54 -5.01 -0.61
CA TYR A 2 21.38 -5.40 0.23
C TYR A 2 21.66 -6.33 1.43
N ARG A 3 22.93 -6.61 1.77
CA ARG A 3 23.30 -7.61 2.79
C ARG A 3 22.75 -7.36 4.20
N GLY A 4 22.41 -6.11 4.56
CA GLY A 4 21.87 -5.73 5.87
C GLY A 4 20.35 -5.51 5.87
N ARG A 5 19.63 -6.04 4.90
CA ARG A 5 18.17 -5.88 4.77
C ARG A 5 17.44 -7.00 5.50
N LEU A 6 16.18 -6.73 5.84
CA LEU A 6 15.28 -7.73 6.40
C LEU A 6 14.78 -8.65 5.27
N PHE A 7 15.08 -9.94 5.39
CA PHE A 7 14.75 -10.95 4.41
C PHE A 7 13.78 -12.00 4.98
N TYR A 8 12.89 -12.49 4.14
CA TYR A 8 12.01 -13.61 4.41
C TYR A 8 12.21 -14.69 3.35
N HIS A 9 12.67 -15.87 3.75
CA HIS A 9 12.88 -17.01 2.85
C HIS A 9 11.53 -17.68 2.55
N HIS A 10 10.88 -17.27 1.46
CA HIS A 10 9.57 -17.79 1.10
C HIS A 10 9.65 -19.25 0.63
N ASN A 11 10.65 -19.58 -0.18
CA ASN A 11 10.95 -20.94 -0.62
C ASN A 11 12.44 -21.05 -1.01
N PRO A 12 12.96 -22.24 -1.41
CA PRO A 12 14.37 -22.40 -1.77
C PRO A 12 14.89 -21.50 -2.90
N ASN A 13 13.99 -21.01 -3.75
CA ASN A 13 14.31 -20.21 -4.94
C ASN A 13 13.96 -18.72 -4.78
N VAL A 14 13.18 -18.34 -3.76
CA VAL A 14 12.61 -17.00 -3.61
C VAL A 14 12.80 -16.49 -2.19
N THR A 15 13.50 -15.37 -2.09
CA THR A 15 13.66 -14.60 -0.86
C THR A 15 13.03 -13.22 -1.05
N LEU A 16 12.11 -12.86 -0.18
CA LEU A 16 11.49 -11.56 -0.15
C LEU A 16 12.35 -10.61 0.68
N MET A 17 12.40 -9.33 0.31
CA MET A 17 13.14 -8.29 1.03
C MET A 17 12.17 -7.19 1.44
N ARG A 18 12.06 -6.89 2.73
CA ARG A 18 11.16 -5.82 3.22
C ARG A 18 11.65 -4.47 2.73
N THR A 19 10.77 -3.67 2.15
CA THR A 19 11.02 -2.29 1.75
C THR A 19 11.24 -1.40 2.97
N THR A 20 12.15 -0.43 2.84
CA THR A 20 12.45 0.55 3.89
C THR A 20 11.48 1.73 3.86
N PRO A 21 11.39 2.54 4.93
CA PRO A 21 10.62 3.79 4.91
C PRO A 21 11.00 4.71 3.73
N ALA A 22 12.29 4.88 3.44
CA ALA A 22 12.74 5.72 2.32
C ALA A 22 12.28 5.18 0.95
N GLU A 23 12.30 3.85 0.76
CA GLU A 23 11.78 3.22 -0.45
C GLU A 23 10.25 3.37 -0.53
N ASN A 24 9.54 3.21 0.59
CA ASN A 24 8.09 3.42 0.66
C ASN A 24 7.67 4.86 0.37
N THR A 25 8.42 5.86 0.84
CA THR A 25 8.22 7.26 0.44
C THR A 25 8.40 7.45 -1.07
N ALA A 26 9.43 6.84 -1.66
CA ALA A 26 9.66 6.91 -3.10
C ALA A 26 8.53 6.22 -3.89
N LEU A 27 8.04 5.08 -3.40
CA LEU A 27 6.90 4.36 -3.98
C LEU A 27 5.61 5.21 -3.89
N GLY A 28 5.31 5.79 -2.73
CA GLY A 28 4.13 6.65 -2.55
C GLY A 28 4.12 7.84 -3.50
N ARG A 29 5.27 8.51 -3.65
CA ARG A 29 5.43 9.59 -4.64
C ARG A 29 5.23 9.10 -6.08
N TRP A 30 5.81 7.94 -6.42
CA TRP A 30 5.69 7.39 -7.76
C TRP A 30 4.23 7.01 -8.08
N ILE A 31 3.54 6.31 -7.17
CA ILE A 31 2.13 5.92 -7.30
C ILE A 31 1.25 7.17 -7.38
N GLY A 32 1.41 8.12 -6.45
CA GLY A 32 0.60 9.34 -6.42
C GLY A 32 0.71 10.15 -7.72
N ASN A 33 1.92 10.24 -8.30
CA ASN A 33 2.11 10.88 -9.60
C ASN A 33 1.39 10.16 -10.74
N LYS A 34 1.26 8.83 -10.70
CA LYS A 34 0.47 8.07 -11.67
C LYS A 34 -1.03 8.32 -11.50
N ILE A 35 -1.53 8.34 -10.26
CA ILE A 35 -2.93 8.65 -9.96
C ILE A 35 -3.31 10.06 -10.45
N ASN A 36 -2.42 11.04 -10.29
CA ASN A 36 -2.62 12.41 -10.76
C ASN A 36 -2.70 12.53 -12.30
N ALA A 37 -2.15 11.57 -13.04
CA ALA A 37 -2.14 11.56 -14.50
C ALA A 37 -3.36 10.84 -15.10
N CYS A 38 -4.26 10.28 -14.28
CA CYS A 38 -5.48 9.66 -14.76
C CYS A 38 -6.53 10.72 -15.12
N ASP A 39 -7.00 10.70 -16.37
CA ASP A 39 -8.06 11.59 -16.86
C ASP A 39 -9.47 11.15 -16.41
N GLY A 40 -9.67 9.85 -16.16
CA GLY A 40 -10.94 9.27 -15.75
C GLY A 40 -11.09 9.09 -14.23
N PRO A 41 -12.27 8.59 -13.79
CA PRO A 41 -12.51 8.23 -12.40
C PRO A 41 -11.50 7.18 -11.91
N VAL A 42 -10.83 7.46 -10.79
CA VAL A 42 -9.88 6.54 -10.16
C VAL A 42 -9.96 6.64 -8.65
N ARG A 43 -9.79 5.51 -7.96
CA ARG A 43 -9.71 5.42 -6.50
C ARG A 43 -8.54 4.52 -6.12
N LEU A 44 -7.70 4.99 -5.22
CA LEU A 44 -6.65 4.24 -4.55
C LEU A 44 -7.11 3.94 -3.13
N LEU A 45 -7.37 2.66 -2.86
CA LEU A 45 -7.74 2.18 -1.53
C LEU A 45 -6.48 1.75 -0.78
N ILE A 46 -6.31 2.25 0.44
CA ILE A 46 -5.16 1.95 1.30
C ILE A 46 -5.63 1.23 2.58
N PRO A 47 -5.17 0.00 2.84
CA PRO A 47 -5.47 -0.72 4.08
C PRO A 47 -4.53 -0.25 5.20
N GLU A 48 -5.08 0.45 6.21
CA GLU A 48 -4.29 1.07 7.27
C GLU A 48 -3.61 0.07 8.22
N ARG A 49 -4.07 -1.18 8.26
CA ARG A 49 -3.54 -2.19 9.19
C ARG A 49 -2.53 -3.16 8.57
N GLY A 50 -2.11 -2.90 7.33
CA GLY A 50 -1.08 -3.68 6.66
C GLY A 50 -1.42 -4.04 5.22
N ILE A 51 -0.38 -4.08 4.37
CA ILE A 51 -0.50 -4.23 2.92
C ILE A 51 -0.20 -5.65 2.40
N SER A 52 0.12 -6.61 3.27
CA SER A 52 0.39 -7.99 2.87
C SER A 52 0.21 -8.96 4.03
N ALA A 53 0.07 -10.26 3.73
CA ALA A 53 0.00 -11.29 4.79
C ALA A 53 1.23 -11.35 5.73
N LEU A 54 2.38 -10.81 5.30
CA LEU A 54 3.59 -10.74 6.12
C LEU A 54 3.67 -9.45 6.93
N ASP A 55 2.86 -8.46 6.57
CA ASP A 55 2.85 -7.11 7.11
C ASP A 55 1.57 -6.91 7.93
N ILE A 56 1.56 -7.58 9.06
CA ILE A 56 0.49 -7.62 10.06
C ILE A 56 1.16 -7.58 11.41
N GLU A 57 0.52 -7.05 12.46
CA GLU A 57 1.11 -6.94 13.79
C GLU A 57 1.78 -8.26 14.26
N GLY A 58 3.05 -8.18 14.64
CA GLY A 58 3.88 -9.33 15.03
C GLY A 58 4.40 -10.19 13.86
N GLY A 59 4.01 -9.88 12.62
CA GLY A 59 4.42 -10.57 11.40
C GLY A 59 5.85 -10.24 10.96
N PRO A 60 6.45 -11.05 10.05
CA PRO A 60 7.86 -10.92 9.69
C PRO A 60 8.24 -9.58 9.07
N PHE A 61 7.30 -8.94 8.38
CA PHE A 61 7.48 -7.68 7.68
C PHE A 61 6.73 -6.52 8.34
N TRP A 62 6.19 -6.72 9.54
CA TRP A 62 5.50 -5.65 10.26
C TRP A 62 6.44 -4.48 10.52
N ASP A 63 6.14 -3.35 9.90
CA ASP A 63 6.90 -2.11 10.06
C ASP A 63 5.97 -0.91 9.90
N PRO A 64 5.36 -0.42 11.00
CA PRO A 64 4.42 0.70 10.92
C PRO A 64 5.08 2.00 10.45
N GLN A 65 6.41 2.14 10.56
CA GLN A 65 7.12 3.32 10.05
C GLN A 65 7.24 3.28 8.53
N ALA A 66 7.45 2.09 7.96
CA ALA A 66 7.45 1.89 6.51
C ALA A 66 6.08 2.17 5.90
N ASP A 67 5.01 1.71 6.56
CA ASP A 67 3.64 1.92 6.12
C ASP A 67 3.25 3.40 6.19
N GLU A 68 3.50 4.08 7.32
CA GLU A 68 3.22 5.51 7.43
C GLU A 68 4.05 6.33 6.43
N ALA A 69 5.30 5.93 6.13
CA ALA A 69 6.11 6.59 5.12
C ALA A 69 5.51 6.46 3.70
N LEU A 70 4.83 5.36 3.38
CA LEU A 70 4.04 5.21 2.16
C LEU A 70 2.80 6.10 2.20
N PHE A 71 2.05 6.05 3.31
CA PHE A 71 0.77 6.74 3.46
C PHE A 71 0.92 8.26 3.42
N ALA A 72 1.89 8.81 4.17
CA ALA A 72 2.21 10.23 4.15
C ALA A 72 2.62 10.68 2.73
N ALA A 73 3.48 9.91 2.06
CA ALA A 73 3.89 10.23 0.68
C ALA A 73 2.72 10.22 -0.32
N LEU A 74 1.75 9.32 -0.15
CA LEU A 74 0.53 9.31 -0.96
C LEU A 74 -0.35 10.53 -0.69
N ARG A 75 -0.58 10.88 0.59
CA ARG A 75 -1.35 12.08 1.00
C ARG A 75 -0.72 13.35 0.44
N ASP A 76 0.61 13.47 0.51
CA ASP A 76 1.35 14.64 0.03
C ASP A 76 1.37 14.77 -1.50
N THR A 77 1.29 13.64 -2.21
CA THR A 77 1.47 13.62 -3.67
C THR A 77 0.14 13.69 -4.43
N ILE A 78 -0.91 13.03 -3.95
CA ILE A 78 -2.20 12.96 -4.65
C ILE A 78 -2.93 14.30 -4.50
N ARG A 79 -3.21 14.95 -5.63
CA ARG A 79 -3.79 16.32 -5.65
C ARG A 79 -5.27 16.35 -5.33
N ASP A 80 -6.00 15.32 -5.77
CA ASP A 80 -7.43 15.16 -5.50
C ASP A 80 -7.61 14.17 -4.35
N PRO A 81 -7.94 14.63 -3.13
CA PRO A 81 -8.05 13.77 -1.97
C PRO A 81 -9.20 12.74 -2.11
N GLN A 82 -10.18 12.96 -2.99
CA GLN A 82 -11.23 11.97 -3.23
C GLN A 82 -10.71 10.72 -3.94
N ARG A 83 -9.54 10.80 -4.60
CA ARG A 83 -8.89 9.65 -5.23
C ARG A 83 -8.15 8.76 -4.24
N LEU A 84 -7.98 9.17 -2.99
CA LEU A 84 -7.26 8.41 -1.96
C LEU A 84 -8.20 8.08 -0.79
N VAL A 85 -8.43 6.80 -0.55
CA VAL A 85 -9.35 6.33 0.50
C VAL A 85 -8.60 5.40 1.44
N PHE A 86 -8.51 5.79 2.71
CA PHE A 86 -7.96 4.95 3.77
C PHE A 86 -9.07 4.12 4.39
N LEU A 87 -8.78 2.83 4.62
CA LEU A 87 -9.71 1.88 5.20
C LEU A 87 -9.09 1.28 6.48
N PRO A 88 -9.80 1.30 7.63
CA PRO A 88 -9.28 0.87 8.92
C PRO A 88 -9.29 -0.67 9.06
N CYS A 89 -8.69 -1.35 8.09
CA CYS A 89 -8.61 -2.81 7.97
C CYS A 89 -7.26 -3.24 7.39
N HIS A 90 -6.97 -4.54 7.47
CA HIS A 90 -5.84 -5.16 6.80
C HIS A 90 -6.23 -5.54 5.36
N ILE A 91 -5.28 -5.59 4.42
CA ILE A 91 -5.57 -5.87 3.00
C ILE A 91 -6.34 -7.18 2.76
N ASN A 92 -6.11 -8.16 3.63
CA ASN A 92 -6.74 -9.49 3.56
C ASN A 92 -8.07 -9.60 4.31
N ASP A 93 -8.54 -8.53 4.95
CA ASP A 93 -9.83 -8.56 5.63
C ASP A 93 -10.97 -8.59 4.61
N PRO A 94 -12.03 -9.39 4.81
CA PRO A 94 -13.18 -9.43 3.90
C PRO A 94 -13.82 -8.05 3.66
N ALA A 95 -13.75 -7.15 4.64
CA ALA A 95 -14.22 -5.78 4.52
C ALA A 95 -13.45 -5.01 3.43
N PHE A 96 -12.11 -5.16 3.36
CA PHE A 96 -11.31 -4.51 2.31
C PHE A 96 -11.74 -5.00 0.91
N ALA A 97 -11.88 -6.32 0.75
CA ALA A 97 -12.31 -6.92 -0.51
C ALA A 97 -13.71 -6.46 -0.95
N ARG A 98 -14.66 -6.37 0.00
CA ARG A 98 -16.01 -5.85 -0.24
C ARG A 98 -15.96 -4.39 -0.70
N THR A 99 -15.26 -3.53 0.03
CA THR A 99 -15.12 -2.11 -0.32
C THR A 99 -14.43 -1.92 -1.67
N ALA A 100 -13.43 -2.74 -2.01
CA ALA A 100 -12.77 -2.70 -3.32
C ALA A 100 -13.74 -3.02 -4.46
N ALA A 101 -14.55 -4.08 -4.33
CA ALA A 101 -15.55 -4.44 -5.33
C ALA A 101 -16.63 -3.36 -5.47
N ASP A 102 -17.17 -2.86 -4.35
CA ASP A 102 -18.24 -1.85 -4.35
C ASP A 102 -17.73 -0.50 -4.89
N THR A 103 -16.48 -0.12 -4.58
CA THR A 103 -15.83 1.07 -5.15
C THR A 103 -15.63 0.92 -6.65
N PHE A 104 -15.25 -0.27 -7.13
CA PHE A 104 -15.10 -0.48 -8.57
C PHE A 104 -16.44 -0.32 -9.30
N LEU A 105 -17.51 -0.94 -8.79
CA LEU A 105 -18.84 -0.86 -9.40
C LEU A 105 -19.36 0.58 -9.47
N SER A 106 -19.16 1.39 -8.42
CA SER A 106 -19.61 2.79 -8.40
C SER A 106 -18.85 3.72 -9.35
N LEU A 107 -17.71 3.31 -9.90
CA LEU A 107 -16.98 4.06 -10.95
C LEU A 107 -17.46 3.72 -12.36
N THR A 108 -18.24 2.65 -12.51
CA THR A 108 -18.73 2.15 -13.80
C THR A 108 -20.18 2.53 -14.10
N GLU A 109 -20.89 3.04 -13.10
CA GLU A 109 -22.24 3.62 -13.20
C GLU A 109 -22.16 5.10 -13.59
#